data_AF-A0A7R9WJH2-F1
#
_entry.id   AF-A0A7R9WJH2-F1
#
_cell.length_a   1.000
_cell.length_b   1.000
_cell.length_c   1.000
_cell.angle_alpha   90.00
_cell.angle_beta   90.00
_cell.angle_gamma   90.00
#
_symmetry.space_group_name_H-M   'P 1'
#
loop_
_entity.id
_entity.type
_entity.pdbx_description
1 polymer ?
#
loop_
_entity_poly.entity_id
_entity_poly.type
_entity_poly.pdbx_seq_one_letter_code
_entity_poly.pdbx_strand_id
1 'polypeptide(L)'
;KKVAETVAKNTGGNYPAPEAIIECVKYGLDHPTGEEKFKFERESFAKLAATSESEALIGIFEGVTKMKKHDFGSDVKAKKAKKVAVVGAGLMGAGIAQVTAEKAKVSSVLLKDRNDEAVAKGASYMTDNWDKKTKRRRMERHARDAAASRIVPLTDDSPHLPRHWSDCDV
;
A
#
# COMPACT_ATOMS: atom_id res chain seq x y z
N LYS A 1 13.32 -28.19 4.67
CA LYS A 1 14.47 -27.82 3.81
C LYS A 1 14.12 -26.64 2.88
N LYS A 2 13.12 -26.76 1.99
CA LYS A 2 12.68 -25.67 1.08
C LYS A 2 12.33 -24.31 1.72
N VAL A 3 11.76 -24.31 2.93
CA VAL A 3 11.36 -23.07 3.65
C VAL A 3 12.59 -22.27 4.10
N ALA A 4 13.60 -22.92 4.68
CA ALA A 4 14.81 -22.25 5.16
C ALA A 4 15.63 -21.65 4.01
N GLU A 5 15.76 -22.39 2.91
CA GLU A 5 16.41 -21.90 1.68
C GLU A 5 15.69 -20.68 1.08
N THR A 6 14.35 -20.69 1.10
CA THR A 6 13.54 -19.56 0.62
C THR A 6 13.71 -18.33 1.51
N VAL A 7 13.75 -18.54 2.84
CA VAL A 7 13.96 -17.46 3.80
C VAL A 7 15.35 -16.87 3.64
N ALA A 8 16.41 -17.68 3.66
CA ALA A 8 17.78 -17.20 3.48
C ALA A 8 17.97 -16.41 2.18
N LYS A 9 17.37 -16.87 1.08
CA LYS A 9 17.40 -16.17 -0.22
C LYS A 9 16.69 -14.81 -0.16
N ASN A 10 15.55 -14.72 0.52
CA ASN A 10 14.74 -13.50 0.56
C ASN A 10 15.21 -12.50 1.63
N THR A 11 15.85 -12.96 2.71
CA THR A 11 16.36 -12.13 3.80
C THR A 11 17.79 -11.65 3.56
N GLY A 12 18.55 -12.36 2.71
CA GLY A 12 19.96 -12.06 2.47
C GLY A 12 20.83 -12.23 3.72
N GLY A 13 20.38 -12.99 4.72
CA GLY A 13 21.11 -13.26 5.97
C GLY A 13 21.09 -12.14 7.01
N ASN A 14 20.48 -10.98 6.73
CA ASN A 14 20.52 -9.82 7.62
C ASN A 14 19.38 -9.77 8.65
N TYR A 15 18.47 -10.74 8.62
CA TYR A 15 17.30 -10.76 9.50
C TYR A 15 17.32 -12.06 10.29
N PRO A 16 17.72 -12.03 11.59
CA PRO A 16 17.80 -13.24 12.41
C PRO A 16 16.43 -13.79 12.80
N ALA A 17 15.40 -12.93 12.87
CA ALA A 17 14.07 -13.34 13.33
C ALA A 17 13.39 -14.41 12.45
N PRO A 18 13.36 -14.32 11.10
CA PRO A 18 12.80 -15.36 10.26
C PRO A 18 13.38 -16.77 10.46
N GLU A 19 14.68 -16.89 10.71
CA GLU A 19 15.34 -18.18 10.95
C GLU A 19 14.99 -18.73 12.33
N ALA A 20 15.11 -17.88 13.36
CA ALA A 20 14.73 -18.24 14.73
C ALA A 20 13.25 -18.64 14.85
N ILE A 21 12.34 -18.02 14.08
CA ILE A 21 10.93 -18.43 14.03
C ILE A 21 10.79 -19.86 13.47
N ILE A 22 11.53 -20.21 12.42
CA ILE A 22 11.51 -21.58 11.86
C ILE A 22 12.00 -22.58 12.89
N GLU A 23 13.07 -22.27 13.62
CA GLU A 23 13.61 -23.13 14.67
C GLU A 23 12.63 -23.29 15.84
N CYS A 24 12.03 -22.20 16.29
CA CYS A 24 11.03 -22.21 17.36
C CYS A 24 9.82 -23.07 17.01
N VAL A 25 9.32 -22.95 15.77
CA VAL A 25 8.20 -23.77 15.30
C VAL A 25 8.58 -25.25 15.19
N LYS A 26 9.78 -25.57 14.67
CA LYS A 26 10.25 -26.97 14.63
C LYS A 26 10.35 -27.55 16.03
N TYR A 27 10.98 -26.83 16.95
CA TYR A 27 11.14 -27.27 18.33
C TYR A 27 9.79 -27.51 19.02
N GLY A 28 8.81 -26.63 18.79
CA GLY A 28 7.45 -26.79 19.31
C GLY A 28 6.65 -27.94 18.68
N LEU A 29 6.96 -28.34 17.44
CA LEU A 29 6.38 -29.53 16.81
C LEU A 29 7.02 -30.82 17.32
N ASP A 30 8.32 -30.80 17.59
CA ASP A 30 9.06 -31.94 18.13
C ASP A 30 8.72 -32.18 19.63
N HIS A 31 8.33 -31.13 20.35
CA HIS A 31 7.94 -31.17 21.77
C HIS A 31 6.49 -30.70 21.95
N PRO A 32 5.48 -31.47 21.50
CA PRO A 32 4.09 -31.01 21.44
C PRO A 32 3.45 -30.84 22.83
N THR A 33 3.85 -31.64 23.81
CA THR A 33 3.33 -31.64 25.18
C THR A 33 4.33 -31.05 26.16
N GLY A 34 3.84 -30.23 27.10
CA GLY A 34 4.67 -29.59 28.14
C GLY A 34 5.00 -28.11 27.87
N GLU A 35 5.71 -27.50 28.83
CA GLU A 35 6.07 -26.07 28.83
C GLU A 35 7.41 -25.76 28.15
N GLU A 36 8.20 -26.78 27.79
CA GLU A 36 9.55 -26.62 27.24
C GLU A 36 9.56 -25.82 25.93
N LYS A 37 8.56 -26.02 25.07
CA LYS A 37 8.39 -25.23 23.83
C LYS A 37 8.23 -23.73 24.09
N PHE A 38 7.48 -23.36 25.15
CA PHE A 38 7.29 -21.95 25.54
C PHE A 38 8.53 -21.38 26.22
N LYS A 39 9.34 -22.23 26.87
CA LYS A 39 10.65 -21.82 27.37
C LYS A 39 11.60 -21.48 26.21
N PHE A 40 11.70 -22.37 25.23
CA PHE A 40 12.51 -22.14 24.02
C PHE A 40 12.06 -20.90 23.23
N GLU A 41 10.75 -20.70 23.08
CA GLU A 41 10.18 -19.51 22.45
C GLU A 41 10.58 -18.24 23.20
N ARG A 42 10.42 -18.20 24.54
CA ARG A 42 10.78 -17.04 25.36
C ARG A 42 12.26 -16.70 25.28
N GLU A 43 13.14 -17.70 25.35
CA GLU A 43 14.59 -17.50 25.23
C GLU A 43 14.98 -16.98 23.85
N SER A 44 14.39 -17.54 22.79
CA SER A 44 14.62 -17.11 21.41
C SER A 44 14.10 -15.69 21.18
N PHE A 45 12.92 -15.36 21.71
CA PHE A 45 12.35 -14.02 21.65
C PHE A 45 13.25 -13.00 22.38
N ALA A 46 13.70 -13.31 23.59
CA ALA A 46 14.57 -12.41 24.36
C ALA A 46 15.88 -12.12 23.63
N LYS A 47 16.48 -13.13 22.99
CA LYS A 47 17.67 -12.95 22.14
C LYS A 47 17.39 -12.01 20.97
N LEU A 48 16.28 -12.22 20.25
CA LEU A 48 15.90 -11.38 19.11
C LEU A 48 15.58 -9.94 19.52
N ALA A 49 14.88 -9.75 20.63
CA ALA A 49 14.52 -8.42 21.14
C ALA A 49 15.75 -7.58 21.52
N ALA A 50 16.87 -8.23 21.85
CA ALA A 50 18.13 -7.57 22.19
C ALA A 50 19.05 -7.32 20.98
N THR A 51 18.65 -7.64 19.74
CA THR A 51 19.49 -7.39 18.56
C THR A 51 19.31 -5.98 18.00
N SER A 52 20.35 -5.48 17.34
CA SER A 52 20.34 -4.16 16.71
C SER A 52 19.35 -4.07 15.55
N GLU A 53 19.08 -5.17 14.84
CA GLU A 53 18.08 -5.21 13.77
C GLU A 53 16.67 -5.05 14.34
N SER A 54 16.38 -5.65 15.51
CA SER A 54 15.10 -5.48 16.18
C SER A 54 14.89 -4.02 16.60
N GLU A 55 15.91 -3.42 17.23
CA GLU A 55 15.89 -2.00 17.62
C GLU A 55 15.68 -1.09 16.41
N ALA A 56 16.41 -1.31 15.31
CA ALA A 56 16.28 -0.53 14.08
C ALA A 56 14.87 -0.64 13.46
N LEU A 57 14.29 -1.83 13.41
CA LEU A 57 12.94 -2.05 12.88
C LEU A 57 11.86 -1.42 13.76
N ILE A 58 12.03 -1.44 15.08
CA ILE A 58 11.17 -0.72 16.03
C ILE A 58 11.26 0.80 15.79
N GLY A 59 12.48 1.33 15.62
CA GLY A 59 12.69 2.74 15.28
C GLY A 59 11.98 3.16 13.99
N ILE A 60 12.04 2.33 12.94
CA ILE A 60 11.30 2.55 11.69
C ILE A 60 9.79 2.52 11.94
N PHE A 61 9.29 1.56 12.73
CA PHE A 61 7.88 1.45 13.07
C PHE A 61 7.37 2.70 13.80
N GLU A 62 8.12 3.20 14.78
CA GLU A 62 7.80 4.43 15.49
C GLU A 62 7.82 5.64 14.54
N GLY A 63 8.85 5.75 13.71
CA GLY A 63 8.98 6.82 12.73
C GLY A 63 7.79 6.87 11.76
N VAL A 64 7.41 5.72 11.19
CA VAL A 64 6.22 5.60 10.32
C VAL A 64 4.93 5.92 11.07
N THR A 65 4.82 5.52 12.34
CA THR A 65 3.63 5.79 13.16
C THR A 65 3.50 7.28 13.48
N LYS A 66 4.62 7.95 13.78
CA LYS A 66 4.67 9.41 14.00
C LYS A 66 4.33 10.17 12.71
N MET A 67 4.93 9.81 11.57
CA MET A 67 4.68 10.47 10.27
C MET A 67 3.24 10.35 9.76
N LYS A 68 2.53 9.25 10.08
CA LYS A 68 1.12 9.07 9.70
C LYS A 68 0.17 10.00 10.47
N LYS A 69 0.57 10.48 11.64
CA LYS A 69 -0.19 11.48 12.38
C LYS A 69 0.13 12.82 11.74
N HIS A 70 -0.86 13.42 11.07
CA HIS A 70 -0.71 14.74 10.46
C HIS A 70 -0.50 15.78 11.57
N ASP A 71 0.74 16.23 11.75
CA ASP A 71 1.08 17.34 12.65
C ASP A 71 1.74 18.45 11.81
N PHE A 72 0.91 19.29 11.20
CA PHE A 72 1.35 20.48 10.46
C PHE A 72 1.41 21.73 11.38
N GLY A 73 1.46 21.54 12.70
CA GLY A 73 1.18 22.61 13.66
C GLY A 73 -0.33 22.82 13.79
N SER A 74 -0.79 22.91 15.04
CA SER A 74 -2.19 22.76 15.46
C SER A 74 -3.20 23.77 14.89
N ASP A 75 -2.78 24.79 14.14
CA ASP A 75 -3.66 25.88 13.68
C ASP A 75 -3.97 25.86 12.18
N VAL A 76 -3.32 25.01 11.37
CA VAL A 76 -3.57 24.95 9.91
C VAL A 76 -4.47 23.77 9.56
N LYS A 77 -5.78 24.04 9.41
CA LYS A 77 -6.72 23.05 8.88
C LYS A 77 -6.60 22.97 7.35
N ALA A 78 -6.05 21.86 6.85
CA ALA A 78 -6.02 21.60 5.41
C ALA A 78 -7.44 21.57 4.82
N LYS A 79 -7.65 22.25 3.69
CA LYS A 79 -8.92 22.19 2.96
C LYS A 79 -9.15 20.77 2.45
N LYS A 80 -10.34 20.22 2.71
CA LYS A 80 -10.70 18.89 2.20
C LYS A 80 -10.92 18.94 0.69
N ALA A 81 -10.02 18.33 -0.07
CA ALA A 81 -10.17 18.18 -1.51
C ALA A 81 -11.32 17.21 -1.86
N LYS A 82 -12.23 17.64 -2.73
CA LYS A 82 -13.32 16.82 -3.27
C LYS A 82 -13.06 16.44 -4.72
N LYS A 83 -12.36 17.29 -5.48
CA LYS A 83 -11.97 17.03 -6.87
C LYS A 83 -10.47 17.20 -7.02
N VAL A 84 -9.81 16.19 -7.58
CA VAL A 84 -8.36 16.16 -7.77
C VAL A 84 -8.04 15.96 -9.24
N ALA A 85 -7.16 16.78 -9.81
CA ALA A 85 -6.65 16.61 -11.17
C ALA A 85 -5.28 15.94 -11.17
N VAL A 86 -5.11 14.97 -12.06
CA VAL A 86 -3.84 14.31 -12.34
C VAL A 86 -3.48 14.59 -13.79
N VAL A 87 -2.40 15.33 -13.98
CA VAL A 87 -1.90 15.70 -15.31
C VAL A 87 -0.88 14.65 -15.76
N GLY A 88 -1.20 13.99 -16.86
CA GLY A 88 -0.49 12.84 -17.40
C GLY A 88 -1.19 11.54 -17.02
N ALA A 89 -1.56 10.73 -18.02
CA ALA A 89 -2.14 9.40 -17.89
C ALA A 89 -1.12 8.27 -18.11
N GLY A 90 0.18 8.61 -18.11
CA GLY A 90 1.27 7.63 -18.08
C GLY A 90 1.30 6.80 -16.78
N LEU A 91 2.32 5.96 -16.64
CA LEU A 91 2.40 4.98 -15.53
C LEU A 91 2.25 5.62 -14.13
N MET A 92 2.95 6.73 -13.86
CA MET A 92 2.86 7.41 -12.56
C MET A 92 1.50 8.07 -12.35
N GLY A 93 1.00 8.79 -13.35
CA GLY A 93 -0.28 9.49 -13.24
C GLY A 93 -1.47 8.54 -13.07
N ALA A 94 -1.49 7.43 -13.81
CA ALA A 94 -2.46 6.36 -13.60
C ALA A 94 -2.34 5.77 -12.17
N GLY A 95 -1.13 5.57 -11.65
CA GLY A 95 -0.92 5.12 -10.27
C GLY A 95 -1.42 6.09 -9.21
N ILE A 96 -1.15 7.39 -9.38
CA ILE A 96 -1.62 8.45 -8.48
C ILE A 96 -3.16 8.53 -8.52
N ALA A 97 -3.75 8.54 -9.72
CA ALA A 97 -5.19 8.55 -9.90
C ALA A 97 -5.85 7.33 -9.23
N GLN A 98 -5.24 6.15 -9.38
CA GLN A 98 -5.72 4.91 -8.77
C GLN A 98 -5.76 4.98 -7.25
N VAL A 99 -4.64 5.39 -6.64
CA VAL A 99 -4.54 5.48 -5.17
C VAL A 99 -5.48 6.55 -4.63
N THR A 100 -5.62 7.68 -5.34
CA THR A 100 -6.54 8.76 -4.96
C THR A 100 -8.00 8.29 -5.00
N ALA A 101 -8.43 7.64 -6.09
CA ALA A 101 -9.79 7.13 -6.21
C ALA A 101 -10.13 6.01 -5.21
N GLU A 102 -9.16 5.15 -4.89
CA GLU A 102 -9.33 4.01 -3.97
C GLU A 102 -9.23 4.40 -2.49
N LYS A 103 -8.20 5.18 -2.12
CA LYS A 103 -7.85 5.46 -0.71
C LYS A 103 -8.40 6.80 -0.23
N ALA A 104 -8.22 7.86 -1.02
CA ALA A 104 -8.72 9.19 -0.63
C ALA A 104 -10.25 9.30 -0.80
N LYS A 105 -10.84 8.49 -1.70
CA LYS A 105 -12.30 8.43 -1.95
C LYS A 105 -12.91 9.81 -2.21
N VAL A 106 -12.16 10.65 -2.92
CA VAL A 106 -12.63 11.96 -3.39
C VAL A 106 -13.83 11.79 -4.34
N SER A 107 -14.60 12.85 -4.54
CA SER A 107 -15.79 12.80 -5.41
C SER A 107 -15.44 12.57 -6.87
N SER A 108 -14.34 13.15 -7.35
CA SER A 108 -13.86 12.93 -8.72
C SER A 108 -12.35 13.06 -8.83
N VAL A 109 -11.75 12.23 -9.67
CA VAL A 109 -10.33 12.29 -10.05
C VAL A 109 -10.28 12.54 -11.56
N LEU A 110 -9.85 13.72 -11.96
CA LEU A 110 -9.71 14.10 -13.35
C LEU A 110 -8.39 13.57 -13.88
N LEU A 111 -8.42 12.63 -14.82
CA LEU A 111 -7.20 12.10 -15.46
C LEU A 111 -7.03 12.79 -16.81
N LYS A 112 -6.12 13.76 -16.87
CA LYS A 112 -5.90 14.59 -18.06
C LYS A 112 -4.66 14.15 -18.83
N ASP A 113 -4.77 13.92 -20.13
CA ASP A 113 -3.61 13.81 -21.03
C ASP A 113 -3.87 14.56 -22.36
N ARG A 114 -2.92 14.52 -23.29
CA ARG A 114 -2.98 15.16 -24.60
C ARG A 114 -3.84 14.38 -25.60
N ASN A 115 -3.86 13.05 -25.52
CA ASN A 115 -4.59 12.19 -26.47
C ASN A 115 -5.44 11.14 -25.75
N ASP A 116 -6.53 10.73 -26.40
CA ASP A 116 -7.49 9.78 -25.82
C ASP A 116 -6.85 8.41 -25.58
N GLU A 117 -5.88 8.03 -26.43
CA GLU A 117 -5.15 6.78 -26.29
C GLU A 117 -4.36 6.68 -24.98
N ALA A 118 -3.68 7.75 -24.56
CA ALA A 118 -2.93 7.75 -23.30
C ALA A 118 -3.89 7.65 -22.11
N VAL A 119 -4.99 8.39 -22.14
CA VAL A 119 -6.01 8.35 -21.08
C VAL A 119 -6.65 6.96 -20.99
N ALA A 120 -6.99 6.35 -22.13
CA ALA A 120 -7.53 5.00 -22.20
C ALA A 120 -6.53 3.95 -21.67
N LYS A 121 -5.24 4.08 -22.00
CA LYS A 121 -4.17 3.22 -21.45
C LYS A 121 -4.07 3.36 -19.93
N GLY A 122 -4.09 4.59 -19.41
CA GLY A 122 -4.08 4.84 -17.96
C GLY A 122 -5.30 4.25 -17.25
N ALA A 123 -6.50 4.44 -17.83
CA ALA A 123 -7.75 3.88 -17.29
C ALA A 123 -7.76 2.34 -17.30
N SER A 124 -7.26 1.73 -18.37
CA SER A 124 -7.11 0.27 -18.49
C SER A 124 -6.15 -0.27 -17.43
N TYR A 125 -4.98 0.37 -17.25
CA TYR A 125 -4.01 0.00 -16.23
C TYR A 125 -4.62 -0.03 -14.81
N MET A 126 -5.42 0.98 -14.46
CA MET A 126 -6.09 1.04 -13.15
C MET A 126 -7.14 -0.08 -13.01
N THR A 127 -7.92 -0.31 -14.05
CA THR A 127 -8.95 -1.36 -14.10
C THR A 127 -8.35 -2.75 -13.89
N ASP A 128 -7.28 -3.07 -14.63
CA ASP A 128 -6.53 -4.33 -14.51
C ASP A 128 -5.99 -4.55 -13.10
N ASN A 129 -5.47 -3.48 -12.47
CA ASN A 129 -4.95 -3.56 -11.11
C ASN A 129 -6.07 -3.82 -10.09
N TRP A 130 -7.22 -3.17 -10.22
CA TRP A 130 -8.38 -3.45 -9.37
C TRP A 130 -8.96 -4.84 -9.61
N ASP A 131 -8.94 -5.34 -10.84
CA ASP A 131 -9.32 -6.71 -11.16
C ASP A 131 -8.38 -7.73 -10.50
N LYS A 132 -7.07 -7.50 -10.55
CA LYS A 132 -6.09 -8.33 -9.84
C LYS A 132 -6.34 -8.31 -8.33
N LYS A 133 -6.65 -7.16 -7.74
CA LYS A 133 -7.01 -7.05 -6.30
C LYS A 133 -8.30 -7.81 -5.97
N THR A 134 -9.30 -7.72 -6.83
CA THR A 134 -10.59 -8.40 -6.66
C THR A 134 -10.44 -9.91 -6.79
N LYS A 135 -9.69 -10.40 -7.79
CA LYS A 135 -9.33 -11.82 -7.95
C LYS A 135 -8.59 -12.37 -6.72
N ARG A 136 -7.72 -11.56 -6.11
CA ARG A 136 -7.00 -11.88 -4.86
C ARG A 136 -7.84 -11.69 -3.59
N ARG A 137 -9.14 -11.38 -3.70
CA ARG A 137 -10.06 -11.11 -2.57
C ARG A 137 -9.58 -10.00 -1.63
N ARG A 138 -8.80 -9.04 -2.15
CA ARG A 138 -8.33 -7.86 -1.40
C ARG A 138 -9.19 -6.61 -1.64
N MET A 139 -10.20 -6.73 -2.49
CA MET A 139 -11.14 -5.67 -2.86
C MET A 139 -12.46 -6.31 -3.27
N GLU A 140 -13.58 -5.73 -2.84
CA GLU A 140 -14.90 -6.15 -3.29
C GLU A 140 -15.24 -5.54 -4.66
N ARG A 141 -16.08 -6.23 -5.44
CA ARG A 141 -16.52 -5.74 -6.76
C ARG A 141 -17.17 -4.37 -6.69
N HIS A 142 -18.07 -4.17 -5.72
CA HIS A 142 -18.75 -2.88 -5.54
C HIS A 142 -17.74 -1.74 -5.27
N ALA A 143 -16.68 -2.02 -4.50
CA ALA A 143 -15.66 -1.03 -4.15
C ALA A 143 -14.74 -0.71 -5.35
N ARG A 144 -14.46 -1.71 -6.20
CA ARG A 144 -13.78 -1.52 -7.49
C ARG A 144 -14.60 -0.61 -8.40
N ASP A 145 -15.87 -0.93 -8.61
CA ASP A 145 -16.72 -0.18 -9.55
C ASP A 145 -16.95 1.25 -9.06
N ALA A 146 -17.08 1.45 -7.74
CA ALA A 146 -17.14 2.77 -7.12
C ALA A 146 -15.83 3.56 -7.21
N ALA A 147 -14.67 2.89 -7.28
CA ALA A 147 -13.39 3.57 -7.50
C ALA A 147 -13.22 3.95 -8.98
N ALA A 148 -13.62 3.06 -9.89
CA ALA A 148 -13.59 3.32 -11.33
C ALA A 148 -14.51 4.49 -11.73
N SER A 149 -15.71 4.58 -11.14
CA SER A 149 -16.66 5.66 -11.44
C SER A 149 -16.20 7.06 -10.99
N ARG A 150 -15.20 7.15 -10.11
CA ARG A 150 -14.60 8.44 -9.71
C ARG A 150 -13.62 8.97 -10.76
N ILE A 151 -13.10 8.12 -11.64
CA ILE A 151 -12.14 8.54 -12.66
C ILE A 151 -12.89 9.22 -13.81
N VAL A 152 -12.54 10.47 -14.09
CA VAL A 152 -13.07 11.23 -15.21
C VAL A 152 -11.93 11.43 -16.21
N PRO A 153 -11.92 10.68 -17.33
CA PRO A 153 -10.92 10.84 -18.38
C PRO A 153 -11.15 12.16 -19.12
N LEU A 154 -10.11 12.95 -19.31
CA LEU A 154 -10.16 14.24 -20.02
C LEU A 154 -8.97 14.39 -20.97
N THR A 155 -9.23 15.02 -22.11
CA THR A 155 -8.24 15.42 -23.11
C THR A 155 -8.42 16.88 -23.49
N ASP A 156 -7.47 17.45 -24.22
CA ASP A 156 -7.54 18.86 -24.66
C ASP A 156 -8.78 19.15 -25.52
N ASP A 157 -9.24 18.15 -26.28
CA ASP A 157 -10.45 18.24 -27.12
C ASP A 157 -11.76 17.95 -26.38
N SER A 158 -11.69 17.59 -25.09
CA SER A 158 -12.88 17.26 -24.31
C SER A 158 -13.74 18.50 -24.06
N PRO A 159 -15.00 18.56 -24.52
CA PRO A 159 -15.85 19.77 -24.42
C PRO A 159 -16.17 20.17 -22.97
N HIS A 160 -16.05 19.23 -22.04
CA HIS A 160 -16.32 19.46 -20.62
C HIS A 160 -15.07 19.83 -19.81
N LEU A 161 -13.88 19.85 -20.43
CA LEU A 161 -12.62 20.15 -19.75
C LEU A 161 -12.67 21.49 -19.00
N PRO A 162 -13.11 22.63 -19.58
CA PRO A 162 -13.13 23.91 -18.85
C PRO A 162 -14.02 23.87 -17.60
N ARG A 163 -15.16 23.16 -17.67
CA ARG A 163 -16.09 23.01 -16.54
C ARG A 163 -15.51 22.14 -15.43
N HIS A 164 -14.90 21.01 -15.77
CA HIS A 164 -14.28 20.14 -14.78
C HIS A 164 -13.04 20.77 -14.16
N TRP A 165 -12.24 21.47 -14.97
CA TRP A 165 -10.98 22.07 -14.54
C TRP A 165 -11.17 23.27 -13.61
N SER A 166 -12.17 24.12 -13.87
CA SER A 166 -12.46 25.30 -13.04
C SER A 166 -12.96 24.99 -11.63
N ASP A 167 -13.56 23.82 -11.43
CA ASP A 167 -14.06 23.36 -10.13
C ASP A 167 -13.12 22.34 -9.47
N CYS A 168 -11.85 22.29 -9.89
CA CYS A 168 -10.85 21.40 -9.30
C CYS A 168 -10.30 21.99 -7.99
N ASP A 169 -10.18 21.18 -6.93
CA ASP A 169 -9.65 21.65 -5.64
C ASP A 169 -8.12 21.56 -5.58
N VAL A 170 -7.54 20.50 -6.16
CA VAL A 170 -6.10 20.16 -6.14
C VAL A 170 -5.67 19.62 -7.48
#